data_AF-A0A963GUW0-F1
#
_entry.id   AF-A0A963GUW0-F1
#
_cell.length_a   1.000
_cell.length_b   1.000
_cell.length_c   1.000
_cell.angle_alpha   90.00
_cell.angle_beta   90.00
_cell.angle_gamma   90.00
#
_symmetry.space_group_name_H-M   'P 1'
#
loop_
_entity.id
_entity.type
_entity.pdbx_description
1 polymer ?
#
loop_
_entity_poly.entity_id
_entity_poly.type
_entity_poly.pdbx_seq_one_letter_code
_entity_poly.pdbx_strand_id
1 'polypeptide(L)' 'MQVLFSELAKRELDDASQYYEIEFQGLGKQFREEIKLAAKRISVYPEAWSA' A
#
# COMPACT_ATOMS: atom_id res chain seq x y z
N MET A 1 10.89 -6.82 -11.18
CA MET A 1 10.76 -7.52 -9.88
C MET A 1 9.28 -7.78 -9.63
N GLN A 2 8.90 -8.97 -9.11
CA GLN A 2 7.51 -9.22 -8.71
C GLN A 2 7.34 -8.84 -7.24
N VAL A 3 6.36 -7.98 -6.93
CA VAL A 3 6.00 -7.63 -5.55
C VAL A 3 4.83 -8.51 -5.12
N LEU A 4 5.01 -9.22 -4.00
CA LEU A 4 3.97 -10.07 -3.40
C LEU A 4 3.69 -9.56 -1.98
N PHE A 5 2.41 -9.47 -1.63
CA PHE A 5 1.98 -9.13 -0.28
C PHE A 5 1.80 -10.42 0.51
N SER A 6 2.39 -10.48 1.71
CA SER A 6 2.08 -11.53 2.67
C SER A 6 0.62 -11.44 3.12
N GLU A 7 0.08 -12.52 3.67
CA GLU A 7 -1.29 -12.51 4.20
C GLU A 7 -1.47 -11.46 5.31
N LEU A 8 -0.45 -11.22 6.13
CA LEU A 8 -0.48 -10.17 7.15
C LEU A 8 -0.49 -8.76 6.52
N ALA A 9 0.35 -8.52 5.53
CA ALA A 9 0.39 -7.21 4.85
C ALA A 9 -0.93 -6.90 4.11
N LYS A 10 -1.63 -7.91 3.59
CA LYS A 10 -2.97 -7.73 3.02
C LYS A 10 -3.98 -7.30 4.08
N ARG A 11 -3.99 -7.97 5.24
CA ARG A 11 -4.87 -7.61 6.37
C ARG A 11 -4.58 -6.21 6.87
N GLU A 12 -3.32 -5.85 7.06
CA GLU A 12 -2.92 -4.50 7.46
C GLU A 12 -3.37 -3.44 6.44
N LEU A 13 -3.22 -3.70 5.14
CA LEU A 13 -3.71 -2.82 4.10
C LEU A 13 -5.23 -2.65 4.16
N ASP A 14 -5.98 -3.74 4.36
CA ASP A 14 -7.43 -3.70 4.46
C ASP A 14 -7.90 -2.92 5.71
N ASP A 15 -7.32 -3.21 6.87
CA ASP A 15 -7.63 -2.56 8.15
C ASP A 15 -7.32 -1.06 8.09
N ALA A 16 -6.14 -0.68 7.61
CA ALA A 16 -5.74 0.72 7.47
C ALA A 16 -6.63 1.47 6.47
N SER A 17 -7.01 0.82 5.36
CA SER A 17 -7.92 1.42 4.39
C SER A 17 -9.30 1.70 4.99
N GLN A 18 -9.83 0.75 5.78
CA GLN A 18 -11.11 0.93 6.46
C GLN A 18 -11.04 2.03 7.51
N TYR A 19 -9.97 2.04 8.32
CA TYR A 19 -9.74 3.10 9.30
C TYR A 19 -9.75 4.48 8.65
N TYR A 20 -8.98 4.68 7.58
CA TYR A 20 -8.93 5.96 6.90
C TYR A 20 -10.25 6.38 6.27
N GLU A 21 -11.04 5.45 5.75
CA GLU A 21 -12.37 5.76 5.21
C GLU A 21 -13.35 6.22 6.31
N ILE A 22 -13.24 5.68 7.53
CA ILE A 22 -14.00 6.13 8.70
C ILE A 22 -13.59 7.55 9.09
N GLU A 23 -12.28 7.83 9.11
CA GLU A 23 -11.75 9.14 9.49
C GLU A 23 -12.13 10.23 8.48
N PHE A 24 -12.10 9.92 7.19
CA PHE A 24 -12.51 10.84 6.13
C PHE A 24 -12.95 10.10 4.87
N GLN A 25 -14.16 10.41 4.41
CA GLN A 25 -14.72 9.79 3.21
C GLN A 25 -13.79 9.94 2.00
N GLY A 26 -13.43 8.82 1.37
CA GLY A 26 -12.53 8.74 0.23
C GLY A 26 -11.04 8.61 0.58
N LEU A 27 -10.64 8.80 1.83
CA LEU A 27 -9.22 8.70 2.22
C LEU A 27 -8.71 7.26 2.15
N GLY A 28 -9.54 6.27 2.49
CA GLY A 28 -9.18 4.85 2.34
C GLY A 28 -8.88 4.47 0.89
N LYS A 29 -9.65 5.03 -0.06
CA LYS A 29 -9.39 4.87 -1.50
C LYS A 29 -8.08 5.53 -1.92
N GLN A 30 -7.82 6.76 -1.48
CA GLN A 30 -6.57 7.47 -1.79
C GLN A 30 -5.35 6.71 -1.27
N PHE A 31 -5.43 6.20 -0.03
CA PHE A 31 -4.40 5.39 0.58
C PHE A 31 -4.05 4.15 -0.26
N ARG A 32 -5.06 3.39 -0.71
CA ARG A 32 -4.85 2.20 -1.56
C ARG A 32 -4.15 2.52 -2.88
N GLU A 33 -4.49 3.64 -3.51
CA GLU A 33 -3.83 4.06 -4.75
C GLU A 33 -2.35 4.42 -4.50
N GLU A 34 -2.03 5.09 -3.39
CA GLU A 34 -0.64 5.38 -3.02
C GLU A 34 0.18 4.11 -2.78
N ILE A 35 -0.39 3.11 -2.11
CA ILE A 35 0.28 1.81 -1.91
C ILE A 35 0.54 1.11 -3.25
N LYS A 36 -0.42 1.16 -4.18
CA LYS A 36 -0.24 0.60 -5.53
C LYS A 36 0.87 1.32 -6.31
N LEU A 37 0.93 2.65 -6.24
CA LEU A 37 1.99 3.44 -6.86
C LEU A 37 3.34 3.14 -6.22
N ALA A 38 3.41 3.01 -4.90
CA ALA A 38 4.62 2.63 -4.18
C ALA A 38 5.12 1.24 -4.58
N ALA A 39 4.24 0.24 -4.61
CA ALA A 39 4.59 -1.11 -5.07
C ALA A 39 5.12 -1.11 -6.52
N LYS A 40 4.51 -0.30 -7.40
CA LYS A 40 5.02 -0.10 -8.76
C LYS A 40 6.42 0.51 -8.76
N ARG A 41 6.67 1.56 -7.97
CA ARG A 41 8.01 2.18 -7.84
C ARG A 41 9.05 1.17 -7.36
N ILE A 42 8.75 0.39 -6.32
CA ILE A 42 9.63 -0.67 -5.80
C ILE A 42 9.91 -1.73 -6.88
N SER A 43 8.89 -2.11 -7.67
CA SER A 43 9.06 -3.12 -8.72
C SER A 43 10.04 -2.69 -9.83
N VAL A 44 10.12 -1.38 -10.08
CA VAL A 44 11.00 -0.75 -11.08
C VAL A 44 12.39 -0.47 -10.49
N TYR A 45 12.45 -0.05 -9.23
CA TYR A 45 13.68 0.32 -8.54
C TYR A 45 13.83 -0.44 -7.21
N PRO A 46 14.07 -1.77 -7.25
CA PRO A 46 14.08 -2.60 -6.05
C PRO A 46 15.21 -2.27 -5.05
N GLU A 47 16.28 -1.63 -5.52
CA GLU A 47 17.45 -1.26 -4.72
C GLU A 47 17.47 0.23 -4.34
N ALA A 48 16.43 1.00 -4.71
CA ALA A 48 16.39 2.45 -4.42
C ALA A 48 16.14 2.77 -2.95
N TRP A 49 15.67 1.80 -2.17
CA TRP A 49 15.52 1.99 -0.73
C TRP A 49 16.88 1.77 -0.05
N SER A 50 17.44 2.82 0.54
CA SER A 50 18.57 2.68 1.45
C SER A 50 18.10 1.98 2.71
N ALA A 51 18.53 0.73 2.89
CA ALA A 51 18.35 -0.03 4.13
C ALA A 51 19.06 0.67 5.31
#